data_AF-H9F6E9-F1
#
_entry.id   AF-H9F6E9-F1
#
_cell.length_a   1.000
_cell.length_b   1.000
_cell.length_c   1.000
_cell.angle_alpha   90.00
_cell.angle_beta   90.00
_cell.angle_gamma   90.00
#
_symmetry.space_group_name_H-M   'P 1'
#
loop_
_entity.id
_entity.type
_entity.pdbx_description
1 polymer ?
#
loop_
_entity_poly.entity_id
_entity_poly.type
_entity_poly.pdbx_seq_one_letter_code
_entity_poly.pdbx_strand_id
1 'polypeptide(L)'
;LELPWKEEIFLVLQSLLERQVEMTPEKFSVLMEKLCKKGLAATTSMAYAKLMLTVMTKYQANITETQRLGLAMALEPNTTFLRKSLQAALKHLGS
;
A
#
# COMPACT_ATOMS: atom_id res chain seq x y z
N LEU A 1 11.50 0.19 9.23
CA LEU A 1 10.39 1.05 8.75
C LEU A 1 10.41 2.44 9.39
N GLU A 2 11.50 2.84 10.06
CA GLU A 2 11.55 4.02 10.94
C GLU A 2 11.90 5.33 10.23
N LEU A 3 12.39 5.25 8.99
CA LEU A 3 12.74 6.40 8.17
C LEU A 3 11.50 7.27 7.85
N PRO A 4 11.68 8.58 7.62
CA PRO A 4 10.62 9.44 7.10
C PRO A 4 10.14 8.97 5.73
N TRP A 5 8.85 8.71 5.59
CA TRP A 5 8.27 8.25 4.32
C TRP A 5 8.11 9.40 3.34
N LYS A 6 8.94 9.37 2.29
CA LYS A 6 8.99 10.28 1.13
C LYS A 6 9.02 9.45 -0.16
N GLU A 7 8.97 10.10 -1.32
CA GLU A 7 8.97 9.48 -2.66
C GLU A 7 10.06 8.42 -2.81
N GLU A 8 11.30 8.72 -2.40
CA GLU A 8 12.44 7.82 -2.56
C GLU A 8 12.27 6.54 -1.75
N ILE A 9 11.70 6.67 -0.54
CA ILE A 9 11.43 5.53 0.33
C ILE A 9 10.31 4.65 -0.24
N PHE A 10 9.30 5.24 -0.89
CA PHE A 10 8.27 4.45 -1.54
C PHE A 10 8.84 3.57 -2.64
N LEU A 11 9.75 4.11 -3.46
CA LEU A 11 10.41 3.34 -4.53
C LEU A 11 11.26 2.20 -3.96
N VAL A 12 12.09 2.49 -2.94
CA VAL A 12 12.94 1.48 -2.29
C VAL A 12 12.09 0.36 -1.67
N LEU A 13 11.02 0.71 -0.95
CA LEU A 13 10.11 -0.27 -0.39
C LEU A 13 9.41 -1.07 -1.49
N GLN A 14 8.97 -0.43 -2.56
CA GLN A 14 8.28 -1.08 -3.66
C GLN A 14 9.18 -2.12 -4.33
N SER A 15 10.43 -1.77 -4.67
CA SER A 15 11.39 -2.70 -5.26
C SER A 15 11.77 -3.86 -4.31
N LEU A 16 11.78 -3.61 -2.99
CA LEU A 16 12.01 -4.66 -2.01
C LEU A 16 10.82 -5.62 -1.95
N LEU A 17 9.60 -5.10 -1.88
CA LEU A 17 8.37 -5.90 -1.77
C LEU A 17 8.03 -6.64 -3.06
N GLU A 18 8.46 -6.14 -4.22
CA GLU A 18 8.34 -6.86 -5.49
C GLU A 18 9.03 -8.23 -5.45
N ARG A 19 10.10 -8.35 -4.67
CA ARG A 19 10.86 -9.59 -4.45
C ARG A 19 10.19 -10.57 -3.48
N GLN A 20 8.99 -10.25 -2.97
CA GLN A 20 8.23 -11.06 -2.00
C GLN A 20 9.07 -11.43 -0.76
N VAL A 21 9.74 -10.45 -0.18
CA VAL A 21 10.52 -10.65 1.05
C VAL A 21 9.58 -11.09 2.17
N GLU A 22 9.99 -12.13 2.91
CA GLU A 22 9.27 -12.61 4.08
C GLU A 22 9.16 -11.50 5.13
N MET A 23 7.95 -11.29 5.63
CA MET A 23 7.65 -10.25 6.61
C MET A 23 6.82 -10.83 7.74
N THR A 24 7.23 -10.57 8.97
CA THR A 24 6.45 -10.99 10.13
C THR A 24 5.13 -10.19 10.22
N PRO A 25 4.08 -10.74 10.83
CA PRO A 25 2.79 -10.05 10.97
C PRO A 25 2.91 -8.67 11.64
N GLU A 26 3.84 -8.52 12.59
CA GLU A 26 4.08 -7.26 13.31
C GLU A 26 4.68 -6.21 12.37
N LYS A 27 5.69 -6.58 11.57
CA LYS A 27 6.30 -5.69 10.58
C LYS A 27 5.30 -5.31 9.49
N PHE A 28 4.47 -6.26 9.05
CA PHE A 28 3.42 -6.00 8.08
C PHE A 28 2.36 -5.04 8.63
N SER A 29 1.98 -5.20 9.89
CA SER A 29 1.02 -4.30 10.55
C SER A 29 1.52 -2.86 10.59
N VAL A 30 2.80 -2.66 10.92
CA VAL A 30 3.44 -1.32 10.89
C VAL A 30 3.49 -0.76 9.46
N LEU A 31 3.76 -1.60 8.46
CA LEU A 31 3.72 -1.19 7.05
C LEU A 31 2.32 -0.67 6.68
N MET A 32 1.27 -1.42 7.02
CA MET A 32 -0.11 -1.10 6.71
C MET A 32 -0.57 0.19 7.39
N GLU A 33 -0.25 0.37 8.67
CA GLU A 33 -0.57 1.60 9.40
C GLU A 33 0.04 2.82 8.72
N LYS A 34 1.31 2.72 8.30
CA LYS A 34 2.00 3.82 7.61
C LYS A 34 1.45 4.10 6.22
N LEU A 35 1.10 3.06 5.46
CA LEU A 35 0.45 3.21 4.16
C LEU A 35 -0.87 3.97 4.30
N CYS A 36 -1.77 3.49 5.16
CA CYS A 36 -3.07 4.14 5.37
C CYS A 36 -2.93 5.60 5.79
N LYS A 37 -2.02 5.91 6.73
CA LYS A 37 -1.78 7.30 7.18
C LYS A 37 -1.17 8.19 6.09
N LYS A 38 -0.24 7.66 5.27
CA LYS A 38 0.43 8.45 4.22
C LYS A 38 -0.41 8.61 2.96
N GLY A 39 -1.31 7.68 2.63
CA GLY A 39 -2.15 7.77 1.44
C GLY A 39 -3.04 8.99 1.38
N LEU A 40 -3.46 9.49 2.54
CA LEU A 40 -4.23 10.73 2.64
C LEU A 40 -3.44 11.97 2.19
N ALA A 41 -2.11 11.95 2.30
CA ALA A 41 -1.23 13.06 1.90
C ALA A 41 -0.52 12.83 0.56
N ALA A 42 -0.38 11.57 0.12
CA ALA A 42 0.36 11.17 -1.08
C ALA A 42 -0.56 10.90 -2.27
N THR A 43 -1.64 11.68 -2.42
CA THR A 43 -2.72 11.44 -3.38
C THR A 43 -2.30 11.51 -4.85
N THR A 44 -1.20 12.23 -5.13
CA THR A 44 -0.61 12.42 -6.47
C THR A 44 0.69 11.63 -6.69
N SER A 45 1.22 10.96 -5.67
CA SER A 45 2.51 10.25 -5.77
C SER A 45 2.35 8.94 -6.51
N MET A 46 3.03 8.83 -7.65
CA MET A 46 3.07 7.60 -8.45
C MET A 46 3.83 6.50 -7.71
N ALA A 47 4.90 6.84 -7.00
CA ALA A 47 5.68 5.88 -6.22
C ALA A 47 4.83 5.25 -5.11
N TYR A 48 4.06 6.07 -4.38
CA TYR A 48 3.11 5.60 -3.38
C TYR A 48 2.03 4.70 -3.99
N ALA A 49 1.44 5.11 -5.12
CA ALA A 49 0.42 4.32 -5.82
C ALA A 49 0.95 2.94 -6.26
N LYS A 50 2.17 2.88 -6.80
CA LYS A 50 2.82 1.61 -7.15
C LYS A 50 3.07 0.73 -5.92
N LEU A 51 3.58 1.31 -4.83
CA LEU A 51 3.81 0.60 -3.58
C LEU A 51 2.52 -0.03 -3.03
N MET A 52 1.42 0.75 -3.00
CA MET A 52 0.10 0.27 -2.59
C MET A 52 -0.35 -0.91 -3.44
N LEU A 53 -0.22 -0.80 -4.76
CA LEU A 53 -0.59 -1.87 -5.69
C LEU A 53 0.24 -3.15 -5.45
N THR A 54 1.55 -3.01 -5.24
CA THR A 54 2.44 -4.13 -4.91
C THR A 54 2.00 -4.84 -3.63
N VAL A 55 1.68 -4.09 -2.57
CA VAL A 55 1.21 -4.66 -1.29
C VAL A 55 -0.12 -5.40 -1.48
N MET A 56 -1.09 -4.77 -2.14
CA MET A 56 -2.43 -5.33 -2.33
C MET A 56 -2.47 -6.56 -3.25
N THR A 57 -1.44 -6.78 -4.07
CA THR A 57 -1.41 -7.92 -5.01
C THR A 57 -0.47 -9.03 -4.54
N LYS A 58 0.70 -8.70 -4.00
CA LYS A 58 1.69 -9.72 -3.56
C LYS A 58 1.49 -10.19 -2.12
N TYR A 59 0.94 -9.33 -1.27
CA TYR A 59 0.74 -9.61 0.16
C TYR A 59 -0.74 -9.70 0.52
N GLN A 60 -1.62 -9.98 -0.46
CA GLN A 60 -3.07 -10.04 -0.26
C GLN A 60 -3.49 -10.98 0.87
N ALA A 61 -2.82 -12.14 1.01
CA ALA A 61 -3.11 -13.13 2.04
C ALA A 61 -2.81 -12.65 3.47
N ASN A 62 -1.99 -11.60 3.62
CA ASN A 62 -1.62 -11.02 4.90
C ASN A 62 -2.50 -9.83 5.30
N ILE A 63 -3.38 -9.36 4.41
CA ILE A 63 -4.22 -8.18 4.66
C ILE A 63 -5.48 -8.59 5.42
N THR A 64 -5.68 -7.99 6.58
CA THR A 64 -6.92 -8.17 7.35
C THR A 64 -8.04 -7.27 6.84
N GLU A 65 -9.28 -7.60 7.17
CA GLU A 65 -10.44 -6.79 6.78
C GLU A 65 -10.34 -5.32 7.29
N THR A 66 -9.88 -5.12 8.52
CA THR A 66 -9.65 -3.78 9.08
C THR A 66 -8.60 -3.00 8.27
N GLN A 67 -7.52 -3.67 7.85
CA GLN A 67 -6.48 -3.05 7.04
C GLN A 67 -6.99 -2.74 5.63
N ARG A 68 -7.81 -3.61 5.04
CA ARG A 68 -8.47 -3.39 3.74
C ARG A 68 -9.35 -2.13 3.78
N LEU A 69 -10.15 -1.94 4.82
CA LEU A 69 -10.96 -0.74 5.01
C LEU A 69 -10.09 0.51 5.16
N GLY A 70 -8.96 0.42 5.89
CA GLY A 70 -7.97 1.49 5.98
C GLY A 70 -7.38 1.89 4.62
N LEU A 71 -7.02 0.89 3.79
CA LEU A 71 -6.55 1.13 2.42
C LEU A 71 -7.62 1.80 1.57
N ALA A 72 -8.88 1.39 1.70
CA ALA A 72 -10.00 1.97 0.96
C ALA A 72 -10.11 3.48 1.21
N MET A 73 -10.08 3.91 2.47
CA MET A 73 -10.11 5.33 2.85
C MET A 73 -8.88 6.08 2.33
N ALA A 74 -7.70 5.46 2.41
CA ALA A 74 -6.45 6.08 1.93
C ALA A 74 -6.40 6.23 0.39
N LEU A 75 -7.15 5.40 -0.34
CA LEU A 75 -7.20 5.39 -1.80
C LEU A 75 -8.34 6.24 -2.38
N GLU A 76 -9.38 6.54 -1.60
CA GLU A 76 -10.50 7.38 -2.03
C GLU A 76 -10.06 8.72 -2.66
N PRO A 77 -9.13 9.49 -2.06
CA PRO A 77 -8.67 10.75 -2.62
C PRO A 77 -7.57 10.60 -3.70
N ASN A 78 -7.17 9.38 -4.08
CA ASN A 78 -6.09 9.17 -5.06
C ASN A 78 -6.46 9.72 -6.45
N THR A 79 -5.56 10.50 -7.04
CA THR A 79 -5.75 11.14 -8.35
C THR A 79 -4.77 10.65 -9.42
N THR A 80 -3.98 9.62 -9.12
CA THR A 80 -3.00 9.07 -10.05
C THR A 80 -3.65 8.25 -11.17
N PHE A 81 -2.93 8.04 -12.27
CA PHE A 81 -3.35 7.17 -13.36
C PHE A 81 -3.59 5.71 -12.92
N LEU A 82 -3.02 5.28 -11.78
CA LEU A 82 -3.19 3.93 -11.23
C LEU A 82 -4.49 3.74 -10.43
N ARG A 83 -5.32 4.78 -10.28
CA ARG A 83 -6.56 4.71 -9.49
C ARG A 83 -7.43 3.50 -9.86
N LYS A 84 -7.62 3.23 -11.15
CA LYS A 84 -8.44 2.09 -11.61
C LYS A 84 -7.84 0.76 -11.19
N SER A 85 -6.52 0.58 -11.33
CA SER A 85 -5.80 -0.63 -10.91
C SER A 85 -5.86 -0.82 -9.40
N LEU A 86 -5.73 0.25 -8.62
CA LEU A 86 -5.84 0.23 -7.16
C LEU A 86 -7.25 -0.17 -6.71
N GLN A 87 -8.29 0.38 -7.34
CA GLN A 87 -9.68 -0.01 -7.06
C GLN A 87 -9.96 -1.47 -7.42
N ALA A 88 -9.41 -1.96 -8.54
CA ALA A 88 -9.54 -3.36 -8.92
C ALA A 88 -8.87 -4.27 -7.87
N ALA A 89 -7.62 -3.98 -7.50
CA ALA A 89 -6.91 -4.72 -6.46
C ALA A 89 -7.67 -4.70 -5.13
N LEU A 90 -8.25 -3.56 -4.72
CA LEU A 90 -9.02 -3.45 -3.48
C LEU A 90 -10.27 -4.33 -3.46
N LYS A 91 -10.94 -4.47 -4.61
CA LYS A 91 -12.10 -5.36 -4.76
C LYS A 91 -11.69 -6.82 -4.64
N HIS A 92 -10.55 -7.21 -5.21
CA HIS A 92 -10.01 -8.57 -5.09
C HIS A 92 -9.63 -8.96 -3.66
N LEU A 93 -9.36 -7.99 -2.76
CA LEU A 93 -9.10 -8.28 -1.35
C LEU A 93 -10.36 -8.67 -0.56
N GLY A 94 -11.55 -8.39 -1.08
CA GLY A 94 -12.83 -8.70 -0.42
C GLY A 94 -13.61 -9.82 -1.11
N SER A 95 -13.03 -10.49 -2.11
CA SER A 95 -13.60 -11.63 -2.83
C SER A 95 -13.02 -12.94 -2.32
#